data_AF-A0A7W4DWX1-F1
#
_entry.id   AF-A0A7W4DWX1-F1
#
_cell.length_a   1.000
_cell.length_b   1.000
_cell.length_c   1.000
_cell.angle_alpha   90.00
_cell.angle_beta   90.00
_cell.angle_gamma   90.00
#
_symmetry.space_group_name_H-M   'P 1'
#
loop_
_entity.id
_entity.type
_entity.pdbx_description
1 polymer ?
#
loop_
_entity_poly.entity_id
_entity_poly.type
_entity_poly.pdbx_seq_one_letter_code
_entity_poly.pdbx_strand_id
1 'polypeptide(L)'
;MKNRIELRSERQSLNLLGRFIDDIVEQYPAFRVLQGSMSIVIGEAVTNAIVHGNKEDCNKKIVCACEVVGKIARFRIEDEGSGFEFVDVPSPVVPENIEKSHGRGLFIIRMLSDRLEFEDGGRVLIIEFDSSKSEQLLSNNRNAD
;
A
#
# COMPACT_ATOMS: atom_id res chain seq x y z
N MET A 1 -6.84 11.74 -16.14
CA MET A 1 -5.65 11.35 -15.34
C MET A 1 -5.48 9.84 -15.38
N LYS A 2 -4.27 9.32 -15.18
CA LYS A 2 -4.00 7.88 -15.19
C LYS A 2 -4.01 7.37 -13.75
N ASN A 3 -4.93 6.47 -13.41
CA ASN A 3 -4.90 5.76 -12.12
C ASN A 3 -3.90 4.60 -12.13
N ARG A 4 -2.80 4.73 -12.89
CA ARG A 4 -1.77 3.71 -13.05
C ARG A 4 -0.43 4.36 -13.34
N ILE A 5 0.59 3.87 -12.66
CA ILE A 5 1.99 4.24 -12.85
C ILE A 5 2.84 2.97 -13.00
N GLU A 6 3.95 3.10 -13.71
CA GLU A 6 4.99 2.07 -13.81
C GLU A 6 6.25 2.63 -13.19
N LEU A 7 6.87 1.84 -12.33
CA LEU A 7 8.06 2.18 -11.56
C LEU A 7 9.19 1.25 -11.98
N ARG A 8 10.41 1.76 -12.05
CA ARG A 8 11.59 0.88 -12.09
C ARG A 8 11.76 0.26 -10.71
N SER A 9 12.27 -0.97 -10.67
CA SER A 9 12.53 -1.65 -9.40
C SER A 9 13.79 -1.12 -8.70
N GLU A 10 13.74 0.15 -8.29
CA GLU A 10 14.80 0.87 -7.60
C GLU A 10 14.22 1.87 -6.60
N ARG A 11 14.91 2.12 -5.49
CA ARG A 11 14.36 2.94 -4.38
C ARG A 11 14.02 4.37 -4.77
N GLN A 12 14.71 4.95 -5.75
CA GLN A 12 14.41 6.31 -6.23
C GLN A 12 13.01 6.43 -6.85
N SER A 13 12.46 5.32 -7.37
CA SER A 13 11.10 5.29 -7.94
C SER A 13 10.01 5.55 -6.88
N LEU A 14 10.29 5.36 -5.58
CA LEU A 14 9.34 5.66 -4.50
C LEU A 14 8.96 7.15 -4.46
N ASN A 15 9.82 8.04 -4.95
CA ASN A 15 9.55 9.49 -5.02
C ASN A 15 8.37 9.83 -5.94
N LEU A 16 8.01 8.92 -6.85
CA LEU A 16 6.88 9.09 -7.76
C LEU A 16 5.53 8.73 -7.10
N LEU A 17 5.55 8.01 -5.98
CA LEU A 17 4.33 7.58 -5.29
C LEU A 17 3.55 8.75 -4.68
N GLY A 18 4.25 9.75 -4.14
CA GLY A 18 3.59 10.91 -3.53
C GLY A 18 2.62 11.57 -4.50
N ARG A 19 3.11 11.93 -5.70
CA ARG A 19 2.27 12.53 -6.75
C ARG A 19 1.14 11.61 -7.20
N PHE A 20 1.39 10.31 -7.30
CA PHE A 20 0.35 9.36 -7.69
C PHE A 20 -0.79 9.28 -6.67
N ILE A 21 -0.47 9.28 -5.38
CA ILE A 21 -1.48 9.31 -4.31
C ILE A 21 -2.18 10.66 -4.27
N ASP A 22 -1.45 11.77 -4.44
CA ASP A 22 -2.02 13.12 -4.49
C ASP A 22 -3.05 13.23 -5.63
N ASP A 23 -2.70 12.75 -6.83
CA ASP A 23 -3.56 12.72 -8.01
C ASP A 23 -4.87 11.92 -7.75
N ILE A 24 -4.76 10.77 -7.06
CA ILE A 24 -5.92 9.95 -6.68
C ILE A 24 -6.81 10.71 -5.69
N VAL A 25 -6.23 11.33 -4.67
CA VAL A 25 -7.00 12.05 -3.63
C VAL A 25 -7.61 13.34 -4.18
N GLU A 26 -6.96 14.01 -5.11
CA GLU A 26 -7.53 15.15 -5.82
C GLU A 26 -8.73 14.73 -6.66
N GLN A 27 -8.62 13.61 -7.38
CA GLN A 27 -9.72 13.05 -8.17
C GLN A 27 -10.86 12.49 -7.29
N TYR A 28 -10.54 11.96 -6.11
CA TYR A 28 -11.49 11.34 -5.19
C TYR A 28 -11.34 11.90 -3.75
N PRO A 29 -11.88 13.11 -3.48
CA PRO A 29 -11.68 13.79 -2.19
C PRO A 29 -12.19 13.05 -0.95
N ALA A 30 -13.05 12.04 -1.11
CA ALA A 30 -13.51 11.19 -0.02
C ALA A 30 -12.36 10.49 0.71
N PHE A 31 -11.23 10.24 0.03
CA PHE A 31 -10.06 9.57 0.61
C PHE A 31 -9.05 10.53 1.24
N ARG A 32 -9.33 11.84 1.30
CA ARG A 32 -8.37 12.85 1.81
C ARG A 32 -7.87 12.55 3.23
N VAL A 33 -8.74 12.03 4.10
CA VAL A 33 -8.38 11.66 5.48
C VAL A 33 -7.42 10.45 5.49
N LEU A 34 -7.53 9.58 4.49
CA LEU A 34 -6.75 8.34 4.37
C LEU A 34 -5.44 8.54 3.59
N GLN A 35 -5.18 9.72 3.03
CA GLN A 35 -4.00 10.00 2.19
C GLN A 35 -2.68 9.61 2.85
N GLY A 36 -2.53 9.90 4.15
CA GLY A 36 -1.33 9.52 4.92
C GLY A 36 -1.17 8.00 5.04
N SER A 37 -2.24 7.29 5.42
CA SER A 37 -2.25 5.84 5.51
C SER A 37 -1.97 5.18 4.15
N MET A 38 -2.62 5.68 3.09
CA MET A 38 -2.37 5.22 1.71
C MET A 38 -0.90 5.40 1.33
N SER A 39 -0.31 6.57 1.60
CA SER A 39 1.09 6.83 1.25
C SER A 39 2.06 5.87 1.94
N ILE A 40 1.86 5.60 3.23
CA ILE A 40 2.68 4.66 4.00
C ILE A 40 2.50 3.24 3.44
N VAL A 41 1.26 2.77 3.32
CA VAL A 41 0.94 1.40 2.91
C VAL A 41 1.43 1.11 1.50
N ILE A 42 1.18 2.02 0.55
CA ILE A 42 1.63 1.85 -0.83
C ILE A 42 3.15 1.95 -0.93
N GLY A 43 3.79 2.80 -0.12
CA GLY A 43 5.25 2.87 0.00
C GLY A 43 5.87 1.55 0.47
N GLU A 44 5.31 0.96 1.53
CA GLU A 44 5.75 -0.34 2.04
C GLU A 44 5.51 -1.47 1.03
N ALA A 45 4.34 -1.47 0.37
CA ALA A 45 4.01 -2.47 -0.65
C ALA A 45 4.99 -2.42 -1.84
N VAL A 46 5.28 -1.22 -2.35
CA VAL A 46 6.24 -1.04 -3.44
C VAL A 46 7.65 -1.35 -2.98
N THR A 47 8.04 -1.01 -1.74
CA THR A 47 9.34 -1.39 -1.20
C THR A 47 9.50 -2.91 -1.14
N ASN A 48 8.45 -3.63 -0.74
CA ASN A 48 8.45 -5.10 -0.74
C ASN A 48 8.59 -5.65 -2.17
N ALA A 49 7.85 -5.08 -3.13
CA ALA A 49 7.97 -5.44 -4.54
C ALA A 49 9.39 -5.20 -5.08
N ILE A 50 10.04 -4.09 -4.71
CA ILE A 50 11.43 -3.77 -5.11
C ILE A 50 12.40 -4.79 -4.50
N VAL A 51 12.40 -4.91 -3.17
CA VAL A 51 13.45 -5.62 -2.42
C VAL A 51 13.23 -7.13 -2.45
N HIS A 52 11.98 -7.57 -2.27
CA HIS A 52 11.64 -8.98 -2.11
C HIS A 52 11.12 -9.62 -3.40
N GLY A 53 10.29 -8.93 -4.18
CA GLY A 53 9.79 -9.43 -5.47
C GLY A 53 10.89 -9.42 -6.54
N ASN A 54 11.29 -8.23 -6.94
CA ASN A 54 12.23 -7.99 -8.04
C ASN A 54 13.71 -8.04 -7.65
N LYS A 55 14.04 -8.17 -6.36
CA LYS A 55 15.42 -8.27 -5.84
C LYS A 55 16.31 -7.08 -6.24
N GLU A 56 15.74 -5.88 -6.26
CA GLU A 56 16.42 -4.63 -6.64
C GLU A 56 17.00 -4.64 -8.08
N ASP A 57 16.47 -5.49 -8.98
CA ASP A 57 16.86 -5.50 -10.40
C ASP A 57 16.22 -4.33 -11.16
N CYS A 58 16.99 -3.29 -11.46
CA CYS A 58 16.51 -2.07 -12.12
C CYS A 58 16.00 -2.26 -13.56
N ASN A 59 16.21 -3.44 -14.17
CA ASN A 59 15.62 -3.79 -15.46
C ASN A 59 14.16 -4.24 -15.32
N LYS A 60 13.76 -4.64 -14.11
CA LYS A 60 12.39 -5.00 -13.80
C LYS A 60 11.54 -3.80 -13.40
N LYS A 61 10.24 -3.99 -13.50
CA LYS A 61 9.21 -3.00 -13.25
C LYS A 61 8.27 -3.42 -12.14
N ILE A 62 7.61 -2.41 -11.59
CA ILE A 62 6.49 -2.55 -10.68
C ILE A 62 5.35 -1.73 -11.24
N VAL A 63 4.18 -2.34 -11.35
CA VAL A 63 2.96 -1.67 -11.78
C VAL A 63 2.15 -1.34 -10.54
N CYS A 64 1.84 -0.07 -10.33
CA CYS A 64 0.87 0.35 -9.33
C CYS A 64 -0.37 0.91 -10.04
N ALA A 65 -1.53 0.34 -9.76
CA ALA A 65 -2.81 0.79 -10.30
C ALA A 65 -3.81 1.00 -9.17
N CYS A 66 -4.73 1.93 -9.35
CA CYS A 66 -5.82 2.21 -8.43
C CYS A 66 -7.16 2.20 -9.17
N GLU A 67 -8.12 1.48 -8.63
CA GLU A 67 -9.52 1.51 -9.04
C GLU A 67 -10.36 2.02 -7.87
N VAL A 68 -11.23 2.99 -8.13
CA VAL A 68 -12.15 3.50 -7.11
C VAL A 68 -13.57 3.09 -7.48
N VAL A 69 -14.21 2.31 -6.61
CA VAL A 69 -15.59 1.85 -6.77
C VAL A 69 -16.40 2.30 -5.55
N GLY A 70 -17.24 3.31 -5.73
CA GLY A 70 -18.01 3.89 -4.65
C GLY A 70 -17.12 4.51 -3.57
N LYS A 71 -17.08 3.88 -2.39
CA LYS A 71 -16.30 4.32 -1.21
C LYS A 71 -15.00 3.52 -1.01
N ILE A 72 -14.71 2.58 -1.92
CA ILE A 72 -13.53 1.72 -1.84
C ILE A 72 -12.50 2.17 -2.88
N ALA A 73 -11.27 2.43 -2.42
CA ALA A 73 -10.10 2.57 -3.27
C ALA A 73 -9.31 1.25 -3.21
N ARG A 74 -9.22 0.56 -4.34
CA ARG A 74 -8.49 -0.69 -4.53
C ARG A 74 -7.19 -0.41 -5.25
N PHE A 75 -6.07 -0.59 -4.56
CA PHE A 75 -4.75 -0.56 -5.15
C PHE A 75 -4.31 -1.98 -5.53
N ARG A 76 -3.71 -2.09 -6.71
CA ARG A 76 -3.04 -3.29 -7.20
C ARG A 76 -1.57 -2.96 -7.43
N ILE A 77 -0.70 -3.65 -6.72
CA ILE A 77 0.76 -3.53 -6.83
C ILE A 77 1.27 -4.86 -7.38
N GLU A 78 1.91 -4.85 -8.53
CA GLU A 78 2.40 -6.05 -9.21
C GLU A 78 3.89 -5.92 -9.54
N ASP A 79 4.66 -6.95 -9.21
CA ASP A 79 6.08 -7.09 -9.56
C ASP A 79 6.35 -8.22 -10.56
N GLU A 80 7.57 -8.25 -11.09
CA GLU A 80 8.06 -9.23 -12.07
C GLU A 80 8.97 -10.29 -11.41
N GLY A 81 8.82 -10.46 -10.10
CA GLY A 81 9.50 -11.45 -9.29
C GLY A 81 8.89 -12.83 -9.42
N SER A 82 9.37 -13.75 -8.58
CA SER A 82 8.78 -15.09 -8.45
C SER A 82 7.58 -15.14 -7.49
N GLY A 83 7.21 -13.98 -6.92
CA GLY A 83 6.25 -13.90 -5.81
C GLY A 83 6.91 -14.15 -4.46
N PHE A 84 6.15 -13.89 -3.39
CA PHE A 84 6.58 -14.05 -2.01
C PHE A 84 5.49 -14.74 -1.20
N GLU A 85 5.82 -15.84 -0.52
CA GLU A 85 4.90 -16.49 0.42
C GLU A 85 4.89 -15.72 1.74
N PHE A 86 3.78 -15.03 2.02
CA PHE A 86 3.60 -14.22 3.24
C PHE A 86 3.19 -15.03 4.48
N VAL A 87 3.27 -16.36 4.42
CA VAL A 87 2.63 -17.26 5.40
C VAL A 87 3.27 -17.16 6.79
N ASP A 88 4.55 -16.81 6.88
CA ASP A 88 5.32 -16.92 8.15
C ASP A 88 6.07 -15.64 8.56
N VAL A 89 5.66 -14.44 8.12
CA VAL A 89 6.28 -13.22 8.67
C VAL A 89 5.83 -13.07 10.13
N PRO A 90 6.72 -13.31 11.12
CA PRO A 90 6.31 -13.32 12.51
C PRO A 90 6.00 -11.89 12.95
N SER A 91 5.01 -11.75 13.83
CA SER A 91 4.57 -10.45 14.31
C SER A 91 5.76 -9.62 14.81
N PRO A 92 5.98 -8.38 14.31
CA PRO A 92 7.12 -7.56 14.74
C PRO A 92 6.95 -7.00 16.16
N VAL A 93 5.78 -7.21 16.78
CA VAL A 93 5.48 -6.73 18.14
C VAL A 93 5.71 -7.79 19.22
N VAL A 94 6.23 -8.97 18.88
CA VAL A 94 6.70 -9.94 19.89
C VAL A 94 8.09 -9.53 20.39
N PRO A 95 8.42 -9.73 21.68
CA PRO A 95 9.69 -9.31 22.27
C PRO A 95 10.92 -9.73 21.46
N GLU A 96 10.91 -10.92 20.85
CA GLU A 96 12.05 -11.42 20.06
C GLU A 96 12.27 -10.71 18.71
N ASN A 97 11.28 -9.93 18.23
CA ASN A 97 11.34 -9.22 16.94
C ASN A 97 11.38 -7.69 17.08
N ILE A 98 11.31 -7.15 18.30
CA ILE A 98 11.32 -5.69 18.54
C ILE A 98 12.60 -5.04 17.99
N GLU A 99 13.76 -5.70 18.12
CA GLU A 99 15.05 -5.19 17.62
C GLU A 99 15.29 -5.46 16.13
N LYS A 100 14.42 -6.25 15.47
CA LYS A 100 14.49 -6.47 14.02
C LYS A 100 13.80 -5.32 13.31
N SER A 101 14.58 -4.50 12.62
CA SER A 101 14.08 -3.41 11.76
C SER A 101 13.41 -3.91 10.47
N HIS A 102 13.68 -5.17 10.08
CA HIS A 102 13.17 -5.79 8.87
C HIS A 102 11.90 -6.61 9.15
N GLY A 103 10.93 -6.60 8.22
CA GLY A 103 9.67 -7.37 8.35
C GLY A 103 8.47 -6.60 8.92
N ARG A 104 8.60 -5.29 9.16
CA ARG A 104 7.49 -4.44 9.63
C ARG A 104 6.52 -4.04 8.52
N GLY A 105 6.96 -4.04 7.26
CA GLY A 105 6.15 -3.57 6.13
C GLY A 105 4.80 -4.28 6.03
N LEU A 106 4.77 -5.61 6.08
CA LEU A 106 3.51 -6.37 6.05
C LEU A 106 2.60 -6.05 7.24
N PHE A 107 3.18 -5.90 8.44
CA PHE A 107 2.42 -5.53 9.64
C PHE A 107 1.79 -4.14 9.51
N ILE A 108 2.54 -3.17 9.00
CA ILE A 108 2.07 -1.81 8.72
C ILE A 108 0.94 -1.85 7.68
N ILE A 109 1.13 -2.58 6.57
CA ILE A 109 0.12 -2.75 5.53
C ILE A 109 -1.17 -3.33 6.15
N ARG A 110 -1.08 -4.43 6.89
CA ARG A 110 -2.23 -5.08 7.56
C ARG A 110 -2.93 -4.16 8.57
N MET A 111 -2.18 -3.34 9.30
CA MET A 111 -2.74 -2.45 10.32
C MET A 111 -3.51 -1.27 9.71
N LEU A 112 -3.02 -0.73 8.59
CA LEU A 112 -3.52 0.53 8.03
C LEU A 112 -4.46 0.35 6.83
N SER A 113 -4.55 -0.86 6.26
CA SER A 113 -5.51 -1.20 5.19
C SER A 113 -6.78 -1.85 5.74
N ASP A 114 -7.88 -1.75 5.00
CA ASP A 114 -9.15 -2.41 5.36
C ASP A 114 -9.23 -3.85 4.84
N ARG A 115 -8.66 -4.11 3.66
CA ARG A 115 -8.54 -5.45 3.07
C ARG A 115 -7.18 -5.61 2.42
N LEU A 116 -6.65 -6.83 2.52
CA LEU A 116 -5.38 -7.24 1.93
C LEU A 116 -5.55 -8.61 1.29
N GLU A 117 -5.14 -8.75 0.04
CA GLU A 117 -5.18 -10.02 -0.70
C GLU A 117 -3.93 -10.19 -1.56
N PHE A 118 -3.45 -11.43 -1.66
CA PHE A 118 -2.32 -11.80 -2.50
C PHE A 118 -2.84 -12.63 -3.67
N GLU A 119 -2.40 -12.28 -4.87
CA GLU A 119 -2.70 -13.02 -6.10
C GLU A 119 -1.40 -13.47 -6.77
N ASP A 120 -1.53 -14.40 -7.71
CA ASP A 120 -0.45 -14.81 -8.62
C ASP A 120 0.85 -15.24 -7.89
N GLY A 121 0.69 -16.09 -6.88
CA GLY A 121 1.81 -16.58 -6.06
C GLY A 121 2.45 -15.50 -5.18
N GLY A 122 1.74 -14.39 -4.92
CA GLY A 122 2.24 -13.27 -4.11
C GLY A 122 2.98 -12.20 -4.91
N ARG A 123 2.96 -12.27 -6.25
CA ARG A 123 3.49 -11.20 -7.14
C ARG A 123 2.58 -10.00 -7.21
N VAL A 124 1.32 -10.19 -6.87
CA VAL A 124 0.29 -9.18 -6.92
C VAL A 124 -0.26 -8.99 -5.52
N LEU A 125 -0.22 -7.76 -5.06
CA LEU A 125 -0.80 -7.33 -3.80
C LEU A 125 -1.99 -6.41 -4.06
N ILE A 126 -3.15 -6.82 -3.56
CA ILE A 126 -4.38 -6.03 -3.59
C ILE A 126 -4.60 -5.44 -2.21
N ILE A 127 -4.79 -4.12 -2.15
CA ILE A 127 -4.98 -3.35 -0.92
C ILE A 127 -6.22 -2.50 -1.08
N GLU A 128 -7.15 -2.59 -0.14
CA GLU A 128 -8.35 -1.75 -0.16
C GLU A 128 -8.41 -0.80 1.04
N PHE A 129 -8.93 0.39 0.77
CA PHE A 129 -9.24 1.42 1.75
C PHE A 129 -10.70 1.84 1.59
N ASP A 130 -11.41 1.98 2.71
CA ASP A 130 -12.82 2.36 2.79
C ASP A 130 -12.96 3.76 3.40
N SER A 131 -13.34 4.74 2.56
CA SER A 131 -13.50 6.12 3.02
C SER A 131 -14.68 6.32 3.98
N SER A 132 -15.63 5.38 4.06
CA SER A 132 -16.81 5.50 4.93
C SER A 132 -16.45 5.46 6.42
N LYS A 133 -15.38 4.73 6.78
CA LYS A 133 -14.90 4.64 8.16
C LYS A 133 -14.33 5.96 8.65
N SER A 134 -13.67 6.71 7.77
CA SER A 134 -13.12 8.04 8.07
C SER A 134 -14.21 9.10 8.20
N GLU A 135 -15.27 9.02 7.38
CA GLU A 135 -16.42 9.92 7.45
C GLU A 135 -17.15 9.80 8.81
N GLN A 136 -17.31 8.58 9.34
CA GLN A 136 -17.94 8.33 10.65
C GLN A 136 -17.12 8.90 11.84
N LEU A 137 -15.80 8.81 11.79
CA LEU A 137 -14.92 9.38 12.83
C LEU A 137 -15.01 10.91 12.86
N LEU A 138 -15.07 11.55 11.68
CA LEU A 138 -15.22 13.00 11.58
C LEU A 138 -16.63 13.48 11.93
N SER A 139 -17.68 12.70 11.68
CA SER A 139 -19.03 13.05 12.12
C SER A 139 -19.18 12.92 13.63
N ASN A 140 -18.59 11.89 14.24
CA ASN A 140 -18.69 11.67 15.69
C ASN A 140 -17.96 12.75 16.50
N ASN A 141 -16.82 13.25 16.01
CA ASN A 141 -16.10 14.35 16.67
C ASN A 141 -16.77 15.72 16.52
N ARG A 142 -17.59 15.94 15.48
CA ARG A 142 -18.32 17.21 15.28
C ARG A 142 -19.59 17.33 16.11
N ASN A 143 -20.10 16.22 16.64
CA ASN A 143 -21.29 16.21 17.50
C ASN A 143 -20.94 16.19 19.00
N ALA A 144 -19.65 16.29 19.34
CA ALA A 144 -19.14 16.30 20.72
C ALA A 144 -18.81 17.71 21.24
N ASP A 145 -19.03 18.75 20.42
CA ASP A 145 -18.97 20.18 20.75
C ASP A 145 -20.39 20.79 20.71
#